data_AF-A0A1M4T6I5-F1
#
_entry.id   AF-A0A1M4T6I5-F1
#
_cell.length_a   1.000
_cell.length_b   1.000
_cell.length_c   1.000
_cell.angle_alpha   90.00
_cell.angle_beta   90.00
_cell.angle_gamma   90.00
#
_symmetry.space_group_name_H-M   'P 1'
#
loop_
_entity.id
_entity.type
_entity.pdbx_description
1 polymer ?
#
loop_
_entity_poly.entity_id
_entity_poly.type
_entity_poly.pdbx_seq_one_letter_code
_entity_poly.pdbx_strand_id
1 'polypeptide(L)'
;MGFNLSERERQLAGLFLRCLVRANEYGPVDVGAFIHSFREYLYGSFVPPEKKKPLRQCKCLYCGADFFTEKENRKFCSVLCVSEWNRKYRVAERK
;
A
#
# COMPACT_ATOMS: atom_id res chain seq x y z
N MET A 1 -25.92 -15.58 6.51
CA MET A 1 -24.52 -15.36 6.08
C MET A 1 -23.66 -15.21 7.33
N GLY A 2 -22.99 -16.28 7.76
CA GLY A 2 -22.05 -16.22 8.88
C GLY A 2 -20.65 -15.92 8.35
N PHE A 3 -20.03 -14.85 8.81
CA PHE A 3 -18.61 -14.59 8.53
C PHE A 3 -17.79 -15.71 9.21
N ASN A 4 -17.25 -16.64 8.43
CA ASN A 4 -16.32 -17.63 8.95
C ASN A 4 -14.97 -16.95 9.17
N LEU A 5 -14.79 -16.40 10.37
CA LEU A 5 -13.49 -15.89 10.81
C LEU A 5 -12.50 -17.05 10.83
N SER A 6 -11.34 -16.84 10.19
CA SER A 6 -10.18 -17.71 10.29
C SER A 6 -9.70 -17.83 11.75
N GLU A 7 -8.97 -18.90 12.06
CA GLU A 7 -8.44 -19.14 13.41
C GLU A 7 -7.62 -17.94 13.92
N ARG A 8 -6.83 -17.33 13.04
CA ARG A 8 -6.06 -16.12 13.35
C ARG A 8 -6.95 -14.93 13.69
N GLU A 9 -8.03 -14.72 12.95
CA GLU A 9 -8.97 -13.62 13.21
C GLU A 9 -9.72 -13.82 14.52
N ARG A 10 -10.08 -15.06 14.87
CA ARG A 10 -10.69 -15.39 16.18
C ARG A 10 -9.75 -15.08 17.33
N GLN A 11 -8.47 -15.45 17.20
CA GLN A 11 -7.45 -15.17 18.21
C GLN A 11 -7.21 -13.66 18.40
N LEU A 12 -7.16 -12.91 17.29
CA LEU A 12 -7.02 -11.45 17.33
C LEU A 12 -8.25 -10.78 17.95
N ALA A 13 -9.46 -11.21 17.59
CA ALA A 13 -10.70 -10.71 18.19
C ALA A 13 -10.76 -10.99 19.70
N GLY A 14 -10.34 -12.19 20.12
CA GLY A 14 -10.24 -12.54 21.54
C GLY A 14 -9.22 -11.68 22.29
N LEU A 15 -8.05 -11.41 21.70
CA LEU A 15 -7.05 -10.53 22.29
C LEU A 15 -7.58 -9.09 22.41
N PHE A 16 -8.20 -8.58 21.36
CA PHE A 16 -8.81 -7.24 21.33
C PHE A 16 -9.83 -7.07 22.46
N LEU A 17 -10.78 -8.01 22.58
CA LEU A 17 -11.81 -7.97 23.62
C LEU A 17 -11.22 -8.00 25.03
N ARG A 18 -10.22 -8.86 25.28
CA ARG A 18 -9.56 -8.92 26.60
C ARG A 18 -8.87 -7.60 26.95
N CYS A 19 -8.15 -7.00 26.00
CA CYS A 19 -7.49 -5.73 26.20
C CYS A 19 -8.49 -4.59 26.43
N LEU A 20 -9.62 -4.58 25.71
CA LEU A 20 -10.65 -3.55 25.84
C LEU A 20 -11.36 -3.62 27.20
N VAL A 21 -11.76 -4.83 27.62
CA VAL A 21 -12.39 -5.07 28.93
C VAL A 21 -11.48 -4.60 30.05
N ARG A 22 -10.19 -4.96 29.97
CA ARG A 22 -9.21 -4.55 30.98
C ARG A 22 -8.96 -3.05 30.99
N ALA A 23 -8.94 -2.39 29.83
CA ALA A 23 -8.79 -0.94 29.77
C ALA A 23 -9.98 -0.21 30.42
N ASN A 24 -11.20 -0.77 30.29
CA ASN A 24 -12.41 -0.22 30.90
C ASN A 24 -12.40 -0.26 32.44
N GLU A 25 -11.59 -1.13 33.05
CA GLU A 25 -11.41 -1.15 34.51
C GLU A 25 -10.69 0.10 35.04
N TYR A 26 -9.91 0.79 34.19
CA TYR A 26 -9.18 2.01 34.56
C TYR A 26 -9.96 3.30 34.28
N GLY A 27 -11.16 3.19 33.70
CA GLY A 27 -12.01 4.32 33.35
C GLY A 27 -12.64 4.20 31.96
N PRO A 28 -13.42 5.21 31.54
CA PRO A 28 -14.04 5.22 30.22
C PRO A 28 -12.98 5.16 29.11
N VAL A 29 -13.15 4.20 28.20
CA VAL A 29 -12.22 3.98 27.08
C VAL A 29 -12.78 4.63 25.82
N ASP A 30 -12.00 5.50 25.19
CA ASP A 30 -12.24 5.90 23.81
C ASP A 30 -11.89 4.73 22.88
N VAL A 31 -12.93 4.15 22.28
CA VAL A 31 -12.80 2.98 21.40
C VAL A 31 -11.94 3.28 20.18
N GLY A 32 -11.99 4.51 19.65
CA GLY A 32 -11.18 4.92 18.50
C GLY A 32 -9.69 4.99 18.84
N ALA A 33 -9.35 5.64 19.96
CA ALA A 33 -7.98 5.71 20.47
C ALA A 33 -7.45 4.31 20.81
N PHE A 34 -8.29 3.46 21.41
CA PHE A 34 -7.93 2.09 21.72
C PHE A 34 -7.63 1.26 20.46
N ILE A 35 -8.45 1.36 19.41
CA ILE A 35 -8.20 0.67 18.13
C ILE A 35 -6.88 1.16 17.51
N HIS A 36 -6.59 2.46 17.56
CA HIS A 36 -5.33 2.99 17.06
C HIS A 36 -4.13 2.40 17.81
N SER A 37 -4.13 2.47 19.14
CA SER A 37 -3.07 1.92 19.98
C SER A 37 -2.95 0.40 19.85
N PHE A 38 -4.06 -0.32 19.70
CA PHE A 38 -4.04 -1.77 19.50
C PHE A 38 -3.46 -2.15 18.14
N ARG A 39 -3.76 -1.38 17.09
CA ARG A 39 -3.13 -1.55 15.78
C ARG A 39 -1.64 -1.25 15.84
N GLU A 40 -1.24 -0.20 16.55
CA GLU A 40 0.16 0.13 16.79
C GLU A 40 0.87 -0.97 17.60
N TYR A 41 0.23 -1.53 18.62
CA TYR A 41 0.77 -2.68 19.36
C TYR A 41 0.98 -3.91 18.46
N LEU A 42 0.00 -4.23 17.60
CA LEU A 42 0.09 -5.40 16.72
C LEU A 42 1.09 -5.23 15.57
N TYR A 43 1.30 -3.99 15.12
CA TYR A 43 1.95 -3.74 13.84
C TYR A 43 3.06 -2.67 13.90
N GLY A 44 3.36 -2.15 15.10
CA GLY A 44 4.43 -1.20 15.44
C GLY A 44 4.33 0.20 14.83
N SER A 45 3.69 0.37 13.67
CA SER A 45 3.68 1.59 12.85
C SER A 45 2.82 1.41 11.57
N PHE A 46 1.51 1.15 11.68
CA PHE A 46 0.77 0.61 10.53
C PHE A 46 -0.09 1.60 9.75
N VAL A 47 0.48 2.05 8.63
CA VAL A 47 -0.27 2.32 7.40
C VAL A 47 -0.69 0.95 6.83
N PRO A 48 -1.99 0.65 6.67
CA PRO A 48 -2.41 -0.57 6.00
C PRO A 48 -1.82 -0.61 4.59
N PRO A 49 -1.10 -1.67 4.19
CA PRO A 49 -0.72 -1.84 2.81
C PRO A 49 -2.01 -2.23 2.11
N GLU A 50 -2.78 -1.24 1.65
CA GLU A 50 -3.55 -1.46 0.45
C GLU A 50 -2.54 -1.86 -0.62
N LYS A 51 -2.39 -3.18 -0.79
CA LYS A 51 -1.82 -3.86 -1.95
C LYS A 51 -0.74 -3.03 -2.64
N LYS A 52 0.42 -2.82 -1.99
CA LYS A 52 1.60 -2.31 -2.71
C LYS A 52 1.84 -3.29 -3.85
N LYS A 53 1.49 -2.89 -5.07
CA LYS A 53 1.69 -3.73 -6.24
C LYS A 53 3.20 -3.98 -6.31
N PRO A 54 3.65 -5.20 -6.62
CA PRO A 54 5.07 -5.47 -6.72
C PRO A 54 5.68 -4.45 -7.69
N LEU A 55 6.64 -3.67 -7.20
CA LEU A 55 7.40 -2.74 -8.02
C LEU A 55 8.17 -3.55 -9.05
N ARG A 56 7.89 -3.31 -10.32
CA ARG A 56 8.59 -3.96 -11.43
C ARG A 56 9.77 -3.08 -11.84
N GLN A 57 10.94 -3.70 -12.04
CA GLN A 57 12.07 -3.04 -12.67
C GLN A 57 11.81 -2.99 -14.18
N CYS A 58 11.94 -1.79 -14.75
CA CYS A 58 11.77 -1.53 -16.17
C CYS A 58 12.93 -0.66 -16.67
N LYS A 59 13.24 -0.77 -17.96
CA LYS A 59 14.24 0.08 -18.62
C LYS A 59 13.55 1.18 -19.41
N CYS A 60 13.96 2.43 -19.24
CA CYS A 60 13.38 3.56 -19.96
C CYS A 60 13.70 3.47 -21.45
N LEU A 61 12.69 3.55 -22.32
CA LEU A 61 12.90 3.47 -23.77
C LEU A 61 13.68 4.67 -24.33
N TYR A 62 13.66 5.82 -23.67
CA TYR A 62 14.37 7.02 -24.13
C TYR A 62 15.82 7.09 -23.63
N CYS A 63 16.04 7.08 -22.31
CA CYS A 63 17.37 7.28 -21.72
C CYS A 63 18.09 5.97 -21.35
N GLY A 64 17.42 4.82 -21.45
CA GLY A 64 18.02 3.52 -21.11
C GLY A 64 18.22 3.27 -19.61
N ALA A 65 17.81 4.18 -18.73
CA ALA A 65 17.95 4.02 -17.29
C ALA A 65 16.96 2.98 -16.72
N ASP A 66 17.43 2.18 -15.77
CA ASP A 66 16.61 1.30 -14.95
C ASP A 66 15.76 2.11 -13.96
N PHE A 67 14.47 1.78 -13.84
CA PHE A 67 13.55 2.43 -12.90
C PHE A 67 12.48 1.46 -12.41
N PHE A 68 11.89 1.77 -11.25
CA PHE A 68 10.84 0.96 -10.65
C PHE A 68 9.46 1.58 -10.86
N THR A 69 8.45 0.76 -11.16
CA THR A 69 7.08 1.21 -11.40
C THR A 69 6.05 0.20 -10.92
N GLU A 70 4.94 0.70 -10.38
CA GLU A 70 3.74 -0.11 -10.06
C GLU A 70 2.85 -0.32 -11.29
N LYS A 71 3.03 0.50 -12.33
CA LYS A 71 2.25 0.45 -13.58
C LYS A 71 2.92 -0.48 -14.58
N GLU A 72 2.18 -1.50 -15.02
CA GLU A 72 2.62 -2.49 -16.02
C GLU A 72 2.99 -1.87 -17.37
N ASN A 73 2.27 -0.83 -17.80
CA ASN A 73 2.47 -0.21 -19.12
C ASN A 73 3.39 1.02 -19.11
N ARG A 74 4.15 1.26 -18.02
CA ARG A 74 5.02 2.44 -17.95
C ARG A 74 6.32 2.19 -18.70
N LYS A 75 6.50 2.91 -19.80
CA LYS A 75 7.65 2.79 -20.72
C LYS A 75 8.80 3.77 -20.44
N PHE A 76 8.53 4.81 -19.64
CA PHE A 76 9.45 5.92 -19.42
C PHE A 76 9.60 6.22 -17.93
N CYS A 77 10.84 6.50 -17.51
CA CYS A 77 11.15 6.84 -16.12
C CYS A 77 10.51 8.17 -15.70
N SER A 78 10.44 9.15 -16.61
CA SER A 78 9.89 10.49 -16.34
C SER A 78 9.04 11.03 -17.49
N VAL A 79 8.23 12.05 -17.20
CA VAL A 79 7.45 12.80 -18.21
C VAL A 79 8.38 13.46 -19.22
N LEU A 80 9.58 13.89 -18.81
CA LEU A 80 10.58 14.45 -19.71
C LEU A 80 11.00 13.44 -20.79
N CYS A 81 11.25 12.19 -20.41
CA CYS A 81 11.58 11.13 -21.37
C CYS A 81 10.43 10.85 -22.35
N VAL A 82 9.17 11.00 -21.90
CA VAL A 82 8.00 10.89 -22.78
C VAL A 82 7.99 12.03 -23.80
N SER A 83 8.16 13.27 -23.35
CA SER A 83 8.15 14.46 -24.21
C SER A 83 9.26 14.41 -25.26
N GLU A 84 10.47 14.03 -24.84
CA GLU A 84 11.62 13.90 -25.73
C GLU A 84 11.44 12.78 -26.76
N TRP A 85 10.92 11.62 -26.33
CA TRP A 85 10.57 10.53 -27.24
C TRP A 85 9.54 10.98 -28.28
N ASN A 86 8.45 11.61 -27.83
CA ASN A 86 7.42 12.12 -28.74
C ASN A 86 7.98 13.17 -29.70
N ARG A 87 8.86 14.07 -29.24
CA ARG A 87 9.53 15.05 -30.11
C ARG A 87 10.36 14.37 -31.19
N LYS A 88 11.11 13.33 -30.84
CA LYS A 88 12.05 12.65 -31.75
C LYS A 88 11.34 11.73 -32.75
N TYR A 89 10.30 11.01 -32.32
CA TYR A 89 9.69 9.94 -33.11
C TYR A 89 8.35 10.31 -33.75
N ARG A 90 7.61 11.31 -33.26
CA ARG A 90 6.32 11.75 -33.87
C ARG A 90 6.51 12.54 -35.17
N VAL A 91 7.73 12.94 -35.49
CA VAL A 91 8.09 13.58 -36.77
C VAL A 91 8.31 12.55 -37.89
N ALA A 92 8.48 11.26 -37.56
CA ALA A 92 8.76 10.21 -38.54
C ALA A 92 7.51 9.65 -39.26
N GLU A 93 6.29 9.82 -38.71
CA GLU A 93 5.04 9.31 -39.29
C GLU A 93 4.35 10.28 -40.28
N ARG A 94 5.05 11.34 -40.74
CA ARG A 94 4.54 12.29 -41.75
C ARG A 94 5.29 12.23 -43.09
N LYS A 95 5.91 11.10 -43.43
CA LYS A 95 6.45 10.85 -44.78
C LYS A 95 5.89 9.57 -45.35
#